data_AF-N2AN50-F1
#
_entry.id   AF-N2AN50-F1
#
_cell.length_a   1.000
_cell.length_b   1.000
_cell.length_c   1.000
_cell.angle_alpha   90.00
_cell.angle_beta   90.00
_cell.angle_gamma   90.00
#
_symmetry.space_group_name_H-M   'P 1'
#
loop_
_entity.id
_entity.type
_entity.pdbx_description
1 polymer ?
#
loop_
_entity_poly.entity_id
_entity_poly.type
_entity_poly.pdbx_seq_one_letter_code
_entity_poly.pdbx_strand_id
1 'polypeptide(L)'
;MKEKKKAGLGAILTILTILVLAVALVLYLQNCKTNYFMNMGVNRTVVLNLVIAIAAEVLFIGLSFLLGSKPYPDIFPVIAGVCSAVAAIQFIGSRIAGAASIMTFENNAENMADLQNAIVAMAVCVAAMLCVMVSGFFRVIKE
;
A
#
# COMPACT_ATOMS: atom_id res chain seq x y z
N MET A 1 -35.64 9.22 -12.29
CA MET A 1 -34.92 8.48 -11.22
C MET A 1 -33.52 8.20 -11.70
N LYS A 2 -32.45 8.57 -10.96
CA LYS A 2 -31.11 8.02 -11.22
C LYS A 2 -31.13 6.57 -10.76
N GLU A 3 -30.98 5.62 -11.69
CA GLU A 3 -30.86 4.21 -11.34
C GLU A 3 -29.73 4.00 -10.33
N LYS A 4 -29.98 3.22 -9.27
CA LYS A 4 -28.93 2.81 -8.33
C LYS A 4 -28.01 1.83 -9.04
N LYS A 5 -26.80 2.26 -9.35
CA LYS A 5 -25.75 1.40 -9.92
C LYS A 5 -25.40 0.29 -8.92
N LYS A 6 -25.42 -0.96 -9.38
CA LYS A 6 -25.13 -2.13 -8.54
C LYS A 6 -23.62 -2.32 -8.43
N ALA A 7 -23.12 -2.49 -7.20
CA ALA A 7 -21.71 -2.78 -6.95
C ALA A 7 -21.31 -4.14 -7.56
N GLY A 8 -20.18 -4.16 -8.27
CA GLY A 8 -19.52 -5.35 -8.80
C GLY A 8 -18.49 -5.91 -7.81
N LEU A 9 -17.90 -7.06 -8.17
CA LEU A 9 -16.82 -7.68 -7.39
C LEU A 9 -15.62 -6.74 -7.22
N GLY A 10 -15.34 -5.90 -8.24
CA GLY A 10 -14.27 -4.91 -8.18
C GLY A 10 -14.46 -3.89 -7.06
N ALA A 11 -15.69 -3.54 -6.70
CA ALA A 11 -15.93 -2.61 -5.59
C ALA A 11 -15.45 -3.20 -4.25
N ILE A 12 -15.75 -4.48 -4.01
CA ILE A 12 -15.34 -5.18 -2.78
C ILE A 12 -13.83 -5.32 -2.75
N LEU A 13 -13.22 -5.75 -3.86
CA LEU A 13 -11.77 -5.92 -3.96
C LEU A 13 -11.03 -4.60 -3.77
N THR A 14 -11.48 -3.51 -4.39
CA THR A 14 -10.86 -2.20 -4.20
C THR A 14 -10.98 -1.69 -2.77
N ILE A 15 -12.12 -1.90 -2.08
CA ILE A 15 -12.25 -1.55 -0.65
C ILE A 15 -11.22 -2.32 0.18
N LEU A 16 -11.05 -3.62 -0.07
CA LEU A 16 -10.03 -4.41 0.62
C LEU A 16 -8.62 -3.90 0.30
N THR A 17 -8.33 -3.58 -0.96
CA THR A 17 -7.05 -2.99 -1.39
C THR A 17 -6.75 -1.69 -0.62
N ILE A 18 -7.73 -0.79 -0.49
CA ILE A 18 -7.59 0.47 0.28
C ILE A 18 -7.22 0.17 1.74
N LEU A 19 -7.88 -0.82 2.36
CA LEU A 19 -7.59 -1.21 3.74
C LEU A 19 -6.17 -1.77 3.87
N VAL A 20 -5.74 -2.64 2.96
CA VAL A 20 -4.39 -3.22 3.00
C VAL A 20 -3.31 -2.14 2.77
N LEU A 21 -3.54 -1.18 1.87
CA LEU A 21 -2.65 -0.03 1.68
C LEU A 21 -2.56 0.85 2.94
N ALA A 22 -3.69 1.08 3.62
CA ALA A 22 -3.71 1.84 4.87
C ALA A 22 -2.94 1.10 5.99
N VAL A 23 -3.11 -0.21 6.09
CA VAL A 23 -2.34 -1.05 7.03
C VAL A 23 -0.84 -1.00 6.70
N ALA A 24 -0.46 -1.10 5.41
CA ALA A 24 0.94 -0.97 5.00
C ALA A 24 1.54 0.38 5.44
N LEU A 25 0.80 1.49 5.27
CA LEU A 25 1.23 2.81 5.72
C LEU A 25 1.40 2.88 7.24
N VAL A 26 0.45 2.35 8.01
CA VAL A 26 0.52 2.33 9.48
C VAL A 26 1.71 1.50 9.94
N LEU A 27 1.88 0.29 9.40
CA LEU A 27 3.00 -0.59 9.76
C LEU A 27 4.35 0.03 9.39
N TYR A 28 4.44 0.70 8.24
CA TYR A 28 5.64 1.47 7.87
C TYR A 28 5.97 2.55 8.91
N LEU A 29 4.98 3.35 9.32
CA LEU A 29 5.16 4.41 10.30
C LEU A 29 5.47 3.86 11.70
N GLN A 30 4.92 2.71 12.07
CA GLN A 30 5.26 2.01 13.32
C GLN A 30 6.69 1.48 13.29
N ASN A 31 7.10 0.87 12.18
CA ASN A 31 8.49 0.41 12.00
C ASN A 31 9.47 1.58 12.17
N CYS A 32 9.17 2.75 11.59
CA CYS A 32 10.01 3.96 11.75
C CYS A 32 10.10 4.49 13.19
N LYS A 33 9.30 3.97 14.13
CA LYS A 33 9.32 4.36 15.55
C LYS A 33 9.96 3.31 16.46
N THR A 34 10.39 2.19 15.91
CA THR A 34 11.15 1.18 16.63
C THR A 34 12.53 1.70 17.02
N ASN A 35 13.16 1.13 18.06
CA ASN A 35 14.40 1.63 18.64
C ASN A 35 15.52 1.71 17.60
N TYR A 36 15.63 0.67 16.77
CA TYR A 36 16.63 0.62 15.72
C TYR A 36 16.30 1.58 14.56
N PHE A 37 15.10 1.46 13.98
CA PHE A 37 14.78 2.14 12.73
C PHE A 37 14.40 3.61 12.90
N MET A 38 14.16 4.09 14.12
CA MET A 38 13.97 5.52 14.39
C MET A 38 15.19 6.34 13.96
N ASN A 39 16.40 5.81 14.12
CA ASN A 39 17.64 6.47 13.70
C ASN A 39 17.76 6.63 12.18
N MET A 40 17.05 5.80 11.41
CA MET A 40 16.99 5.90 9.95
C MET A 40 15.89 6.86 9.47
N GLY A 41 15.00 7.27 10.37
CA GLY A 41 13.90 8.19 10.09
C GLY A 41 12.84 7.65 9.13
N VAL A 42 11.98 8.58 8.71
CA VAL A 42 10.85 8.33 7.80
C VAL A 42 11.25 8.73 6.37
N ASN A 43 11.29 7.75 5.47
CA ASN A 43 11.42 7.96 4.03
C ASN A 43 10.11 8.54 3.49
N ARG A 44 10.13 9.84 3.17
CA ARG A 44 8.97 10.57 2.63
C ARG A 44 8.46 9.99 1.33
N THR A 45 9.32 9.40 0.51
CA THR A 45 8.92 8.78 -0.76
C THR A 45 7.98 7.59 -0.52
N VAL A 46 8.23 6.78 0.51
CA VAL A 46 7.34 5.66 0.88
C VAL A 46 5.97 6.18 1.30
N VAL A 47 5.95 7.16 2.22
CA VAL A 47 4.71 7.76 2.73
C VAL A 47 3.89 8.39 1.61
N LEU A 48 4.52 9.23 0.78
CA LEU A 48 3.84 9.94 -0.30
C LEU A 48 3.22 8.97 -1.31
N ASN A 49 3.97 7.93 -1.72
CA ASN A 49 3.46 6.96 -2.68
C ASN A 49 2.32 6.11 -2.11
N LEU A 50 2.38 5.69 -0.84
CA LEU A 50 1.27 4.97 -0.20
C LEU A 50 0.02 5.86 -0.09
N VAL A 51 0.19 7.14 0.28
CA VAL A 51 -0.93 8.10 0.35
C VAL A 51 -1.55 8.34 -1.03
N ILE A 52 -0.72 8.51 -2.07
CA ILE A 52 -1.21 8.67 -3.44
C ILE A 52 -1.95 7.41 -3.91
N ALA A 53 -1.43 6.21 -3.61
CA ALA A 53 -2.09 4.96 -3.97
C ALA A 53 -3.46 4.81 -3.30
N ILE A 54 -3.55 5.12 -2.00
CA ILE A 54 -4.83 5.13 -1.25
C ILE A 54 -5.80 6.12 -1.88
N ALA A 55 -5.35 7.36 -2.14
CA ALA A 55 -6.20 8.40 -2.72
C ALA A 55 -6.69 8.00 -4.12
N ALA A 56 -5.83 7.40 -4.94
CA ALA A 56 -6.20 6.91 -6.27
C ALA A 56 -7.29 5.84 -6.21
N GLU A 57 -7.18 4.83 -5.34
CA GLU A 57 -8.21 3.79 -5.20
C GLU A 57 -9.54 4.34 -4.65
N VAL A 58 -9.49 5.32 -3.73
CA VAL A 58 -10.69 6.01 -3.25
C VAL A 58 -11.37 6.80 -4.39
N LEU A 59 -10.59 7.51 -5.20
CA LEU A 59 -11.09 8.22 -6.37
C LEU A 59 -11.64 7.25 -7.42
N PHE A 60 -11.01 6.09 -7.62
CA PHE A 60 -11.47 5.06 -8.54
C PHE A 60 -12.89 4.59 -8.18
N ILE A 61 -13.12 4.20 -6.92
CA ILE A 61 -14.45 3.80 -6.45
C ILE A 61 -15.45 4.95 -6.60
N GLY A 62 -15.11 6.12 -6.05
CA GLY A 62 -16.03 7.27 -6.01
C GLY A 62 -16.46 7.71 -7.42
N LEU A 63 -15.49 7.85 -8.32
CA LEU A 63 -15.74 8.24 -9.71
C LEU A 63 -16.42 7.15 -10.52
N SER A 64 -16.14 5.86 -10.26
CA SER A 64 -16.89 4.77 -10.87
C SER A 64 -18.37 4.91 -10.52
N PHE A 65 -18.74 5.00 -9.24
CA PHE A 65 -20.14 5.16 -8.83
C PHE A 65 -20.79 6.44 -9.39
N LEU A 66 -20.04 7.53 -9.55
CA LEU A 66 -20.54 8.77 -10.15
C LEU A 66 -20.73 8.68 -11.67
N LEU A 67 -19.70 8.22 -12.40
CA LEU A 67 -19.60 8.30 -13.86
C LEU A 67 -20.12 7.06 -14.59
N GLY A 68 -20.25 5.93 -13.89
CA GLY A 68 -20.71 4.67 -14.47
C GLY A 68 -19.54 3.88 -15.05
N SER A 69 -19.83 2.95 -15.95
CA SER A 69 -18.83 2.11 -16.62
C SER A 69 -18.04 2.85 -17.72
N LYS A 70 -17.83 4.16 -17.56
CA LYS A 70 -16.96 4.93 -18.47
C LYS A 70 -15.50 4.52 -18.20
N PRO A 71 -14.63 4.54 -19.22
CA PRO A 71 -13.24 4.07 -19.06
C PRO A 71 -12.32 5.08 -18.33
N TYR A 72 -12.76 6.33 -18.13
CA TYR A 72 -11.91 7.37 -17.54
C TYR A 72 -11.39 7.04 -16.11
N PRO A 73 -12.16 6.42 -15.20
CA PRO A 73 -11.68 6.02 -13.88
C PRO A 73 -10.59 4.93 -13.91
N ASP A 74 -10.40 4.22 -15.03
CA ASP A 74 -9.45 3.11 -15.11
C ASP A 74 -7.97 3.57 -15.03
N ILE A 75 -7.72 4.89 -15.14
CA ILE A 75 -6.38 5.45 -14.90
C ILE A 75 -5.96 5.37 -13.42
N PHE A 76 -6.91 5.37 -12.49
CA PHE A 76 -6.60 5.43 -11.06
C PHE A 76 -5.96 4.13 -10.53
N PRO A 77 -6.44 2.92 -10.90
CA PRO A 77 -5.73 1.68 -10.59
C PRO A 77 -4.30 1.64 -11.16
N VAL A 78 -4.06 2.25 -12.33
CA VAL A 78 -2.69 2.34 -12.90
C VAL A 78 -1.79 3.22 -12.04
N ILE A 79 -2.28 4.39 -11.62
CA ILE A 79 -1.55 5.29 -10.72
C ILE A 79 -1.28 4.59 -9.38
N ALA A 80 -2.29 3.93 -8.80
CA ALA A 80 -2.14 3.18 -7.56
C ALA A 80 -1.11 2.05 -7.71
N GLY A 81 -1.08 1.36 -8.84
CA GLY A 81 -0.13 0.28 -9.13
C GLY A 81 1.30 0.79 -9.16
N VAL A 82 1.56 1.87 -9.89
CA VAL A 82 2.90 2.48 -9.97
C VAL A 82 3.34 3.01 -8.61
N CYS A 83 2.49 3.74 -7.90
CA CYS A 83 2.83 4.31 -6.60
C CYS A 83 3.07 3.21 -5.55
N SER A 84 2.22 2.20 -5.45
CA SER A 84 2.41 1.09 -4.50
C SER A 84 3.69 0.30 -4.78
N ALA A 85 4.06 0.11 -6.06
CA ALA A 85 5.34 -0.51 -6.44
C ALA A 85 6.55 0.34 -6.03
N VAL A 86 6.52 1.65 -6.30
CA VAL A 86 7.59 2.58 -5.87
C VAL A 86 7.71 2.59 -4.35
N ALA A 87 6.59 2.61 -3.62
CA ALA A 87 6.59 2.53 -2.17
C ALA A 87 7.28 1.25 -1.66
N ALA A 88 6.95 0.10 -2.23
CA ALA A 88 7.54 -1.18 -1.83
C ALA A 88 9.06 -1.21 -2.08
N ILE A 89 9.52 -0.77 -3.25
CA ILE A 89 10.94 -0.70 -3.60
C ILE A 89 11.68 0.21 -2.62
N GLN A 90 11.14 1.40 -2.36
CA GLN A 90 11.77 2.38 -1.48
C GLN A 90 11.76 1.95 -0.02
N PHE A 91 10.72 1.26 0.42
CA PHE A 91 10.66 0.72 1.78
C PHE A 91 11.75 -0.34 1.97
N ILE A 92 11.79 -1.35 1.09
CA ILE A 92 12.81 -2.41 1.15
C ILE A 92 14.23 -1.83 1.06
N GLY A 93 14.45 -0.92 0.10
CA GLY A 93 15.74 -0.25 -0.06
C GLY A 93 16.17 0.52 1.20
N SER A 94 15.23 1.17 1.89
CA SER A 94 15.53 1.91 3.12
C SER A 94 15.79 1.04 4.35
N ARG A 95 15.64 -0.29 4.25
CA ARG A 95 15.78 -1.22 5.38
C ARG A 95 16.85 -2.29 5.18
N ILE A 96 17.32 -2.50 3.96
CA ILE A 96 18.26 -3.59 3.64
C ILE A 96 19.61 -3.47 4.38
N ALA A 97 20.17 -2.27 4.48
CA ALA A 97 21.42 -2.04 5.19
C ALA A 97 21.27 -2.21 6.71
N GLY A 98 20.18 -1.69 7.27
CA GLY A 98 19.86 -1.88 8.69
C GLY A 98 19.61 -3.34 9.05
N ALA A 99 18.87 -4.06 8.20
CA ALA A 99 18.65 -5.49 8.37
C ALA A 99 19.97 -6.29 8.37
N ALA A 100 20.88 -5.99 7.43
CA ALA A 100 22.19 -6.63 7.39
C ALA A 100 22.99 -6.36 8.67
N SER A 101 23.02 -5.11 9.15
CA SER A 101 23.73 -4.73 10.37
C SER A 101 23.18 -5.43 11.61
N ILE A 102 21.86 -5.49 11.77
CA ILE A 102 21.20 -6.23 12.87
C ILE A 102 21.57 -7.70 12.83
N MET A 103 21.58 -8.33 11.64
CA MET A 103 21.84 -9.77 11.53
C MET A 103 23.29 -10.14 11.83
N THR A 104 24.25 -9.22 11.68
CA THR A 104 25.67 -9.50 11.84
C THR A 104 26.32 -8.84 13.06
N PHE A 105 26.21 -7.52 13.19
CA PHE A 105 26.99 -6.72 14.14
C PHE A 105 26.17 -6.27 15.36
N GLU A 106 24.89 -5.99 15.17
CA GLU A 106 24.00 -5.43 16.18
C GLU A 106 22.95 -6.46 16.61
N ASN A 107 23.33 -7.74 16.59
CA ASN A 107 22.45 -8.87 16.84
C ASN A 107 22.16 -9.02 18.34
N ASN A 108 21.03 -8.47 18.77
CA ASN A 108 20.49 -8.66 20.10
C ASN A 108 18.96 -8.80 20.04
N ALA A 109 18.34 -9.16 21.16
CA ALA A 109 16.91 -9.47 21.21
C ALA A 109 16.02 -8.30 20.78
N GLU A 110 16.35 -7.07 21.19
CA GLU A 110 15.57 -5.88 20.87
C GLU A 110 15.66 -5.54 19.37
N ASN A 111 16.87 -5.51 18.83
CA ASN A 111 17.11 -5.22 17.42
C ASN A 111 16.52 -6.31 16.51
N MET A 112 16.54 -7.57 16.94
CA MET A 112 15.89 -8.67 16.20
C MET A 112 14.36 -8.55 16.19
N ALA A 113 13.74 -8.06 17.27
CA ALA A 113 12.31 -7.79 17.30
C ALA A 113 11.94 -6.63 16.36
N ASP A 114 12.76 -5.57 16.34
CA ASP A 114 12.60 -4.44 15.42
C ASP A 114 12.74 -4.88 13.95
N LEU A 115 13.70 -5.76 13.67
CA LEU A 115 13.87 -6.36 12.34
C LEU A 115 12.67 -7.22 11.94
N GLN A 116 12.14 -8.04 12.84
CA GLN A 116 10.94 -8.83 12.55
C GLN A 116 9.75 -7.93 12.25
N ASN A 117 9.57 -6.84 12.99
CA ASN A 117 8.56 -5.82 12.69
C ASN A 117 8.75 -5.21 11.30
N ALA A 118 9.99 -4.89 10.92
CA ALA A 118 10.32 -4.37 9.59
C ALA A 118 9.96 -5.37 8.48
N ILE A 119 10.29 -6.65 8.64
CA ILE A 119 9.99 -7.71 7.66
C ILE A 119 8.48 -7.85 7.46
N VAL A 120 7.71 -7.88 8.55
CA VAL A 120 6.23 -7.95 8.48
C VAL A 120 5.68 -6.72 7.75
N ALA A 121 6.14 -5.52 8.09
CA ALA A 121 5.70 -4.29 7.44
C ALA A 121 6.02 -4.27 5.94
N MET A 122 7.22 -4.71 5.54
CA MET A 122 7.61 -4.82 4.13
C MET A 122 6.76 -5.87 3.39
N ALA A 123 6.50 -7.03 4.00
CA ALA A 123 5.67 -8.07 3.42
C ALA A 123 4.23 -7.57 3.17
N VAL A 124 3.64 -6.84 4.13
CA VAL A 124 2.31 -6.24 3.97
C VAL A 124 2.31 -5.16 2.88
N CYS A 125 3.38 -4.36 2.76
CA CYS A 125 3.50 -3.39 1.67
C CYS A 125 3.53 -4.06 0.28
N VAL A 126 4.24 -5.19 0.14
CA VAL A 126 4.25 -5.98 -1.10
C VAL A 126 2.88 -6.62 -1.35
N ALA A 127 2.23 -7.15 -0.31
CA ALA A 127 0.87 -7.69 -0.43
C ALA A 127 -0.13 -6.61 -0.90
N ALA A 128 -0.01 -5.37 -0.38
CA ALA A 128 -0.84 -4.25 -0.81
C ALA A 128 -0.68 -3.96 -2.31
N MET A 129 0.57 -3.94 -2.80
CA MET A 129 0.87 -3.77 -4.23
C MET A 129 0.22 -4.88 -5.07
N LEU A 130 0.29 -6.14 -4.63
CA LEU A 130 -0.37 -7.25 -5.32
C LEU A 130 -1.89 -7.12 -5.30
N CYS A 131 -2.49 -6.67 -4.18
CA CYS A 131 -3.92 -6.39 -4.11
C CYS A 131 -4.34 -5.34 -5.14
N VAL A 132 -3.58 -4.25 -5.30
CA VAL A 132 -3.83 -3.21 -6.32
C VAL A 132 -3.83 -3.83 -7.72
N MET A 133 -2.81 -4.64 -8.04
CA MET A 133 -2.71 -5.31 -9.34
C MET A 133 -3.93 -6.19 -9.61
N VAL A 134 -4.38 -6.96 -8.63
CA VAL A 134 -5.53 -7.86 -8.78
C VAL A 134 -6.84 -7.07 -8.88
N SER A 135 -7.07 -6.10 -8.00
CA SER A 135 -8.32 -5.33 -7.98
C SER A 135 -8.53 -4.52 -9.25
N GLY A 136 -7.45 -4.04 -9.88
CA GLY A 136 -7.50 -3.29 -11.13
C GLY A 136 -8.12 -4.04 -12.32
N PHE A 137 -8.20 -5.38 -12.28
CA PHE A 137 -8.83 -6.16 -13.35
C PHE A 137 -10.34 -6.32 -13.21
N PHE A 138 -10.93 -5.97 -12.06
CA PHE A 138 -12.35 -6.18 -11.79
C PHE A 138 -13.14 -4.88 -11.86
N ARG A 139 -14.31 -4.93 -12.50
CA ARG A 139 -15.19 -3.76 -12.60
C ARG A 139 -15.87 -3.44 -11.28
N VAL A 140 -15.85 -2.16 -10.90
CA VAL A 140 -16.48 -1.62 -9.68
C VAL A 140 -18.01 -1.62 -9.79
N ILE A 141 -18.56 -1.43 -10.98
CA ILE A 141 -20.01 -1.45 -11.24
C ILE A 141 -20.35 -2.60 -12.16
N LYS A 142 -21.47 -3.28 -11.86
CA LYS A 142 -22.08 -4.24 -12.80
C LYS A 142 -22.74 -3.47 -13.94
N GLU A 143 -22.47 -3.87 -15.18
CA GLU A 143 -23.26 -3.44 -16.34
C GLU A 143 -24.74 -3.81 -16.18
#